data_AF-A0A109J742-F1
#
_entry.id   AF-A0A109J742-F1
#
_cell.length_a   1.000
_cell.length_b   1.000
_cell.length_c   1.000
_cell.angle_alpha   90.00
_cell.angle_beta   90.00
_cell.angle_gamma   90.00
#
_symmetry.space_group_name_H-M   'P 1'
#
loop_
_entity.id
_entity.type
_entity.pdbx_description
1 polymer ?
#
loop_
_entity_poly.entity_id
_entity_poly.type
_entity_poly.pdbx_seq_one_letter_code
_entity_poly.pdbx_strand_id
1 'polypeptide(L)'
;MASGVDDMPVANTEERLLALLGTLEECQAFLVDRANAETARLLSLAILELRMELHKVTDSELKALCDMMASEELLQEPTSARRFPPYLKLVK
;
A
#
# COMPACT_ATOMS: atom_id res chain seq x y z
N MET A 1 -13.19 -47.52 9.66
CA MET A 1 -13.67 -46.97 8.37
C MET A 1 -12.97 -45.63 8.14
N ALA A 2 -12.72 -45.31 6.88
CA ALA A 2 -11.60 -44.49 6.41
C ALA A 2 -11.59 -43.02 6.86
N SER A 3 -10.35 -42.53 6.97
CA SER A 3 -9.89 -41.16 7.05
C SER A 3 -10.49 -40.26 5.96
N GLY A 4 -10.70 -38.99 6.31
CA GLY A 4 -11.11 -37.93 5.39
C GLY A 4 -10.99 -36.56 6.04
N VAL A 5 -9.87 -36.28 6.70
CA VAL A 5 -9.46 -34.89 7.02
C VAL A 5 -8.86 -34.33 5.74
N ASP A 6 -9.71 -33.88 4.83
CA ASP A 6 -9.31 -33.34 3.52
C ASP A 6 -9.80 -31.90 3.35
N ASP A 7 -9.60 -31.08 4.39
CA ASP A 7 -9.91 -29.64 4.33
C ASP A 7 -8.84 -28.78 5.04
N MET A 8 -7.63 -29.31 5.21
CA MET A 8 -6.63 -28.75 6.15
C MET A 8 -5.20 -28.45 5.61
N PRO A 9 -4.95 -28.19 4.31
CA PRO A 9 -3.68 -27.57 3.90
C PRO A 9 -3.81 -26.06 3.65
N VAL A 10 -4.93 -25.58 3.08
CA VAL A 10 -5.06 -24.18 2.62
C VAL A 10 -5.24 -23.20 3.78
N ALA A 11 -6.09 -23.54 4.76
CA ALA A 11 -6.29 -22.72 5.96
C ALA A 11 -4.99 -22.55 6.75
N ASN A 12 -4.17 -23.61 6.84
CA ASN A 12 -2.87 -23.55 7.51
C ASN A 12 -1.90 -22.62 6.78
N THR A 13 -1.89 -22.63 5.45
CA THR A 13 -1.01 -21.74 4.67
C THR A 13 -1.43 -20.28 4.78
N GLU A 14 -2.73 -19.98 4.73
CA GLU A 14 -3.24 -18.61 4.83
C GLU A 14 -2.96 -18.02 6.22
N GLU A 15 -3.24 -18.77 7.29
CA GLU A 15 -2.93 -18.36 8.67
C GLU A 15 -1.42 -18.09 8.87
N ARG A 16 -0.56 -18.91 8.27
CA ARG A 16 0.89 -18.71 8.31
C ARG A 16 1.33 -17.45 7.56
N LEU A 17 0.73 -17.17 6.41
CA LEU A 17 1.02 -15.96 5.63
C LEU A 17 0.54 -14.70 6.37
N LEU A 18 -0.62 -14.75 7.04
CA LEU A 18 -1.10 -13.66 7.89
C LEU A 18 -0.18 -13.42 9.11
N ALA A 19 0.30 -14.48 9.76
CA ALA A 19 1.26 -14.35 10.85
C ALA A 19 2.61 -13.76 10.39
N LEU A 20 3.07 -14.18 9.20
CA LEU A 20 4.27 -13.62 8.57
C LEU A 20 4.08 -12.14 8.24
N LEU A 21 2.93 -11.78 7.68
CA LEU A 21 2.57 -10.40 7.37
C LEU A 21 2.65 -9.51 8.61
N GLY A 22 2.04 -9.93 9.73
CA GLY A 22 2.12 -9.17 10.99
C GLY A 22 3.56 -8.97 11.48
N THR A 23 4.39 -10.01 11.39
CA THR A 23 5.82 -9.90 11.78
C THR A 23 6.58 -8.92 10.88
N LEU A 24 6.30 -8.91 9.58
CA LEU A 24 6.95 -7.99 8.64
C LEU A 24 6.52 -6.54 8.87
N GLU A 25 5.24 -6.30 9.19
CA GLU A 25 4.71 -4.98 9.52
C GLU A 25 5.35 -4.41 10.79
N GLU A 26 5.51 -5.22 11.84
CA GLU A 26 6.23 -4.83 13.06
C GLU A 26 7.70 -4.49 12.77
N CYS A 27 8.38 -5.32 11.97
CA CYS A 27 9.76 -5.05 11.56
C CYS A 27 9.89 -3.75 10.76
N GLN A 28 8.96 -3.49 9.85
CA GLN A 28 8.95 -2.28 9.04
C GLN A 28 8.78 -1.04 9.91
N ALA A 29 7.82 -1.04 10.84
CA ALA A 29 7.60 0.07 11.77
C ALA A 29 8.88 0.40 12.55
N PHE A 30 9.56 -0.63 13.06
CA PHE A 30 10.83 -0.47 13.76
C PHE A 30 11.96 0.10 12.90
N LEU A 31 12.03 -0.24 11.61
CA LEU A 31 13.06 0.26 10.70
C LEU A 31 12.80 1.70 10.25
N VAL A 32 11.54 2.09 10.10
CA VAL A 32 11.13 3.47 9.84
C VAL A 32 11.58 4.37 11.00
N ASP A 33 11.35 3.94 12.25
CA ASP A 33 11.77 4.68 13.46
C ASP A 33 13.29 4.80 13.58
N ARG A 34 14.04 3.83 13.04
CA ARG A 34 15.51 3.83 13.05
C ARG A 34 16.15 4.56 11.87
N ALA A 35 15.36 5.24 11.03
CA ALA A 35 15.80 5.92 9.82
C ALA A 35 16.52 5.01 8.80
N ASN A 36 16.32 3.69 8.85
CA ASN A 36 16.84 2.76 7.86
C ASN A 36 15.85 2.63 6.69
N ALA A 37 15.77 3.70 5.89
CA ALA A 37 14.77 3.87 4.84
C ALA A 37 14.87 2.79 3.74
N GLU A 38 16.08 2.35 3.39
CA GLU A 38 16.28 1.35 2.34
C GLU A 38 15.74 -0.02 2.75
N THR A 39 16.07 -0.47 3.97
CA THR A 39 15.58 -1.76 4.47
C THR A 39 14.07 -1.71 4.72
N ALA A 40 13.55 -0.59 5.25
CA ALA A 40 12.12 -0.38 5.37
C ALA A 40 11.40 -0.45 4.01
N ARG A 41 12.00 0.10 2.95
CA ARG A 41 11.46 0.04 1.58
C ARG A 41 11.45 -1.37 1.01
N LEU A 42 12.48 -2.16 1.28
CA LEU A 42 12.49 -3.59 0.90
C LEU A 42 11.36 -4.35 1.60
N LEU A 43 11.13 -4.09 2.90
CA LEU A 43 10.00 -4.67 3.61
C LEU A 43 8.65 -4.19 3.05
N SER A 44 8.52 -2.92 2.65
CA SER A 44 7.31 -2.42 1.99
C SER A 44 6.96 -3.22 0.73
N LEU A 45 7.96 -3.55 -0.08
CA LEU A 45 7.77 -4.36 -1.30
C LEU A 45 7.36 -5.79 -0.96
N ALA A 46 8.03 -6.41 0.02
CA ALA A 46 7.69 -7.77 0.47
C ALA A 46 6.28 -7.87 1.09
N ILE A 47 5.88 -6.86 1.88
CA ILE A 47 4.53 -6.74 2.46
C ILE A 47 3.48 -6.59 1.35
N LEU A 48 3.77 -5.76 0.34
CA LEU A 48 2.87 -5.56 -0.80
C LEU A 48 2.65 -6.88 -1.56
N GLU A 49 3.72 -7.57 -1.92
CA GLU A 49 3.67 -8.87 -2.62
C GLU A 49 2.83 -9.89 -1.83
N LEU A 50 3.07 -10.00 -0.52
CA LEU A 50 2.36 -10.95 0.34
C LEU A 50 0.86 -10.62 0.45
N ARG A 51 0.51 -9.33 0.55
CA ARG A 51 -0.89 -8.88 0.55
C ARG A 51 -1.55 -9.13 -0.82
N MET A 52 -0.82 -8.95 -1.91
CA MET A 52 -1.34 -9.28 -3.25
C MET A 52 -1.62 -10.78 -3.38
N GLU A 53 -0.74 -11.64 -2.88
CA GLU A 53 -0.94 -13.09 -2.88
C GLU A 53 -2.13 -13.54 -2.02
N LEU A 54 -2.27 -12.96 -0.83
CA LEU A 54 -3.39 -13.23 0.09
C LEU A 54 -4.73 -12.82 -0.51
N HIS A 55 -4.80 -11.64 -1.12
CA HIS A 55 -6.04 -11.08 -1.67
C HIS A 55 -6.28 -11.40 -3.15
N LYS A 56 -5.40 -12.19 -3.79
CA LYS A 56 -5.46 -12.54 -5.21
C LYS A 56 -5.47 -11.31 -6.14
N VAL A 57 -4.75 -10.26 -5.75
CA VAL A 57 -4.59 -9.05 -6.55
C VAL A 57 -3.57 -9.32 -7.65
N THR A 58 -3.97 -9.09 -8.89
CA THR A 58 -3.12 -9.25 -10.08
C THR A 58 -2.29 -7.99 -10.36
N ASP A 59 -1.21 -8.16 -11.12
CA ASP A 59 -0.39 -7.02 -11.59
C ASP A 59 -1.20 -6.01 -12.40
N SER A 60 -2.21 -6.47 -13.15
CA SER A 60 -3.12 -5.59 -13.90
C SER A 60 -3.98 -4.73 -12.99
N GLU A 61 -4.47 -5.28 -11.89
CA GLU A 61 -5.28 -4.55 -10.91
C GLU A 61 -4.41 -3.57 -10.11
N LEU A 62 -3.21 -4.00 -9.69
CA LEU A 62 -2.23 -3.10 -9.08
C LEU A 62 -1.88 -1.96 -10.03
N LYS A 63 -1.64 -2.26 -11.31
CA LYS A 63 -1.33 -1.25 -12.33
C LYS A 63 -2.49 -0.27 -12.51
N ALA A 64 -3.72 -0.76 -12.60
CA ALA A 64 -4.90 0.09 -12.70
C ALA A 64 -5.02 1.03 -11.48
N LEU A 65 -4.75 0.53 -10.27
CA LEU A 65 -4.72 1.35 -9.05
C LEU A 65 -3.63 2.43 -9.12
N CYS A 66 -2.41 2.07 -9.52
CA CYS A 66 -1.31 3.01 -9.68
C CYS A 66 -1.64 4.10 -10.72
N ASP A 67 -2.24 3.72 -11.85
CA ASP A 67 -2.62 4.64 -12.92
C ASP A 67 -3.74 5.62 -12.44
N MET A 68 -4.70 5.14 -11.62
CA MET A 68 -5.72 5.99 -10.98
C MET A 68 -5.10 6.98 -9.98
N MET A 69 -4.23 6.52 -9.08
CA MET A 69 -3.57 7.38 -8.10
C MET A 69 -2.69 8.44 -8.76
N ALA A 70 -1.93 8.08 -9.80
CA ALA A 70 -1.13 9.03 -10.57
C ALA A 70 -2.01 10.10 -11.24
N SER A 71 -3.21 9.71 -11.71
CA SER A 71 -4.17 10.65 -12.29
C SER A 71 -4.79 11.58 -11.24
N GLU A 72 -5.03 11.10 -10.01
CA GLU A 72 -5.53 11.91 -8.89
C GLU A 72 -4.48 12.89 -8.35
N GLU A 73 -3.20 12.47 -8.29
CA GLU A 73 -2.11 13.34 -7.85
C GLU A 73 -1.84 14.48 -8.83
N LEU A 74 -2.04 14.25 -10.14
CA LEU A 74 -2.03 15.29 -11.16
C LEU A 74 -3.20 16.29 -11.03
N LEU A 75 -4.33 15.86 -10.45
CA LEU A 75 -5.47 16.76 -10.14
C LEU A 75 -5.25 17.54 -8.83
N GLN A 76 -4.29 17.14 -8.00
CA GLN A 76 -3.87 17.81 -6.77
C GLN A 76 -2.60 18.66 -6.96
N GLU A 77 -2.29 19.10 -8.19
CA GLU A 77 -1.36 20.21 -8.39
C GLU A 77 -1.72 21.37 -7.42
N PRO A 78 -0.74 21.95 -6.72
CA PRO A 78 -1.00 22.89 -5.64
C PRO A 78 -1.62 24.17 -6.20
N THR A 79 -2.94 24.25 -6.11
CA THR A 79 -3.69 25.53 -6.14
C THR A 79 -3.44 26.31 -4.85
N SER A 80 -2.19 26.52 -4.49
CA SER A 80 -1.80 27.34 -3.35
C SER A 80 -0.52 28.11 -3.62
N ALA A 81 -0.46 28.78 -4.77
CA ALA A 81 0.02 30.16 -4.89
C ALA A 81 0.11 30.54 -6.37
N ARG A 82 -0.81 31.39 -6.85
CA ARG A 82 -0.43 32.71 -7.40
C ARG A 82 -1.64 33.54 -7.83
N ARG A 83 -1.79 34.62 -7.06
CA ARG A 83 -2.27 35.95 -7.45
C ARG A 83 -3.71 36.04 -7.91
N PHE A 84 -4.57 36.41 -6.96
CA PHE A 84 -5.59 37.41 -7.27
C PHE A 84 -4.92 38.57 -8.04
N PRO A 85 -5.44 38.95 -9.22
CA PRO A 85 -4.91 40.09 -9.96
C PRO A 85 -4.98 41.35 -9.06
N PRO A 86 -3.93 42.19 -9.00
CA PRO A 86 -3.90 43.38 -8.13
C PRO A 86 -4.86 44.52 -8.55
N TYR A 87 -5.91 44.21 -9.32
CA TYR A 87 -6.86 45.19 -9.88
C TYR A 87 -8.22 45.20 -9.18
N LEU A 88 -8.47 44.31 -8.23
CA LEU A 88 -9.66 44.39 -7.37
C LEU A 88 -9.39 45.32 -6.19
N LYS A 89 -9.21 46.61 -6.47
CA LYS A 89 -9.57 47.64 -5.49
C LYS A 89 -11.04 47.94 -5.71
N LEU A 90 -11.91 47.35 -4.89
CA LEU A 90 -13.33 47.74 -4.86
C LEU A 90 -13.42 49.21 -4.38
N VAL A 91 -13.70 50.04 -5.38
CA VAL A 91 -14.35 51.37 -5.46
C VAL A 91 -14.56 52.23 -4.20
N LYS A 92 -13.95 53.41 -4.30
CA LYS A 92 -14.29 54.79 -3.89
C LYS A 92 -14.99 55.07 -2.55
#